data_AF-A0A2H5ZEP1-F1
#
_entry.id   AF-A0A2H5ZEP1-F1
#
_cell.length_a   1.000
_cell.length_b   1.000
_cell.length_c   1.000
_cell.angle_alpha   90.00
_cell.angle_beta   90.00
_cell.angle_gamma   90.00
#
_symmetry.space_group_name_H-M   'P 1'
#
loop_
_entity.id
_entity.type
_entity.pdbx_description
1 polymer ?
#
loop_
_entity_poly.entity_id
_entity_poly.type
_entity_poly.pdbx_seq_one_letter_code
_entity_poly.pdbx_strand_id
1 'polypeptide(L)'
;MRASAALAAAAAVLIATCGGGGLREPAECPPFAPPPAGPRSAYAASVTYGLEQMLAVEDAFRLAWPDRRLREREQFRRDFVAYAHAMRCFARATAALEPEVSAPAAANFPAFDQFLEGELAFVLETIDLGWKAVESRNRSKYREFIERAEEMHTRLLSAANGARALP
;
A
#
# COMPACT_ATOMS: atom_id res chain seq x y z
N MET A 1 53.67 22.09 -0.79
CA MET A 1 52.92 23.21 -0.20
C MET A 1 51.53 23.25 -0.83
N ARG A 2 50.51 23.63 -0.04
CA ARG A 2 49.04 23.57 -0.24
C ARG A 2 48.43 22.24 0.25
N ALA A 3 48.03 22.09 1.52
CA ALA A 3 47.02 22.79 2.34
C ALA A 3 45.58 22.24 2.14
N SER A 4 45.19 21.43 3.14
CA SER A 4 43.91 21.39 3.86
C SER A 4 42.58 21.25 3.11
N ALA A 5 41.86 20.16 3.39
CA ALA A 5 40.49 20.22 3.92
C ALA A 5 40.15 18.91 4.66
N ALA A 6 39.72 19.06 5.90
CA ALA A 6 39.40 18.03 6.86
C ALA A 6 37.89 17.73 6.89
N LEU A 7 37.56 16.57 7.47
CA LEU A 7 36.37 16.27 8.27
C LEU A 7 34.97 16.46 7.65
N ALA A 8 34.24 15.34 7.56
CA ALA A 8 32.97 15.19 8.29
C ALA A 8 32.66 13.69 8.44
N ALA A 9 33.07 13.12 9.57
CA ALA A 9 32.53 11.84 10.03
C ALA A 9 31.07 12.09 10.43
N ALA A 10 30.13 11.51 9.68
CA ALA A 10 28.71 11.57 10.00
C ALA A 10 28.45 10.72 11.26
N ALA A 11 28.51 11.37 12.42
CA ALA A 11 27.98 10.84 13.65
C ALA A 11 26.44 10.80 13.52
N ALA A 12 25.91 9.61 13.20
CA ALA A 12 24.48 9.36 13.27
C ALA A 12 24.03 9.49 14.73
N VAL A 13 23.40 10.63 15.04
CA VAL A 13 22.75 10.86 16.33
C VAL A 13 21.59 9.88 16.44
N LEU A 14 21.78 8.81 17.22
CA LEU A 14 20.68 7.98 17.71
C LEU A 14 19.88 8.83 18.71
N ILE A 15 18.85 9.49 18.21
CA ILE A 15 17.85 10.13 19.06
C ILE A 15 17.10 9.01 19.79
N ALA A 16 17.47 8.81 21.05
CA ALA A 16 16.68 8.04 21.99
C ALA A 16 15.38 8.82 22.29
N THR A 17 14.31 8.54 21.54
CA THR A 17 12.97 9.05 21.86
C THR A 17 12.36 8.17 22.95
N CYS A 18 12.60 8.52 24.21
CA CYS A 18 11.77 8.11 25.33
C CYS A 18 10.50 8.96 25.32
N GLY A 19 9.33 8.34 25.18
CA GLY A 19 8.03 8.96 25.49
C GLY A 19 7.03 8.96 24.33
N GLY A 20 6.00 8.12 24.43
CA GLY A 20 4.85 8.12 23.51
C GLY A 20 4.99 7.19 22.30
N GLY A 21 5.08 5.88 22.55
CA GLY A 21 5.27 4.83 21.53
C GLY A 21 4.04 4.57 20.64
N GLY A 22 3.69 5.57 19.81
CA GLY A 22 2.76 5.42 18.69
C GLY A 22 3.34 4.55 17.58
N LEU A 23 2.49 4.14 16.63
CA LEU A 23 3.01 3.50 15.42
C LEU A 23 3.71 4.57 14.57
N ARG A 24 4.88 4.26 14.02
CA ARG A 24 5.61 5.17 13.12
C ARG A 24 5.60 4.58 11.73
N GLU A 25 5.04 5.32 10.79
CA GLU A 25 5.06 4.93 9.39
C GLU A 25 6.49 5.10 8.83
N PRO A 26 6.99 4.15 8.02
CA PRO A 26 8.23 4.32 7.28
C PRO A 26 8.16 5.55 6.36
N ALA A 27 9.31 6.17 6.11
CA ALA A 27 9.38 7.41 5.31
C ALA A 27 9.31 7.13 3.80
N GLU A 28 9.86 6.01 3.34
CA GLU A 28 10.03 5.69 1.93
C GLU A 28 9.04 4.61 1.50
N CYS A 29 8.21 4.94 0.50
CA CYS A 29 7.36 3.98 -0.15
C CYS A 29 8.19 2.93 -0.92
N PRO A 30 7.71 1.68 -1.00
CA PRO A 30 8.25 0.71 -1.93
C PRO A 30 8.23 1.26 -3.37
N PRO A 31 9.21 0.89 -4.22
CA PRO A 31 9.27 1.39 -5.58
C PRO A 31 8.04 0.96 -6.40
N PHE A 32 7.40 1.93 -7.07
CA PHE A 32 6.33 1.67 -8.03
C PHE A 32 6.94 1.55 -9.43
N ALA A 33 7.26 0.33 -9.84
CA ALA A 33 7.94 0.05 -11.11
C ALA A 33 7.16 -1.00 -11.91
N PRO A 34 6.06 -0.60 -12.60
CA PRO A 34 5.31 -1.52 -13.42
C PRO A 34 6.16 -2.06 -14.56
N PRO A 35 5.99 -3.34 -14.95
CA PRO A 35 6.70 -3.90 -16.09
C PRO A 35 6.30 -3.20 -17.39
N PRO A 36 7.11 -3.26 -18.45
CA PRO A 36 6.75 -2.73 -19.76
C PRO A 36 5.39 -3.28 -20.23
N ALA A 37 4.52 -2.41 -20.73
CA ALA A 37 3.12 -2.72 -21.00
C ALA A 37 2.87 -3.75 -22.12
N GLY A 38 3.90 -4.14 -22.87
CA GLY A 38 3.77 -5.06 -23.99
C GLY A 38 2.71 -4.57 -24.99
N PRO A 39 1.74 -5.40 -25.40
CA PRO A 39 0.66 -5.00 -26.31
C PRO A 39 -0.50 -4.25 -25.64
N ARG A 40 -0.47 -4.06 -24.31
CA ARG A 40 -1.56 -3.42 -23.54
C ARG A 40 -1.34 -1.92 -23.41
N SER A 41 -2.38 -1.16 -23.07
CA SER A 41 -2.18 0.22 -22.64
C SER A 41 -1.28 0.30 -21.39
N ALA A 42 -0.40 1.32 -21.37
CA ALA A 42 0.49 1.56 -20.23
C ALA A 42 -0.28 1.82 -18.93
N TYR A 43 -1.43 2.48 -19.04
CA TYR A 43 -2.36 2.68 -17.93
C TYR A 43 -2.87 1.34 -17.36
N ALA A 44 -3.48 0.48 -18.19
CA ALA A 44 -4.01 -0.80 -17.71
C ALA A 44 -2.93 -1.70 -17.10
N ALA A 45 -1.74 -1.73 -17.71
CA ALA A 45 -0.59 -2.47 -17.17
C ALA A 45 -0.15 -1.93 -15.81
N SER A 46 -0.07 -0.60 -15.65
CA SER A 46 0.36 0.04 -14.40
C SER A 46 -0.67 -0.12 -13.28
N VAL A 47 -1.95 0.01 -13.59
CA VAL A 47 -3.04 -0.23 -12.64
C VAL A 47 -3.05 -1.69 -12.19
N THR A 48 -2.94 -2.63 -13.14
CA THR A 48 -2.88 -4.07 -12.83
C THR A 48 -1.71 -4.37 -11.89
N TYR A 49 -0.53 -3.80 -12.17
CA TYR A 49 0.64 -3.94 -11.31
C TYR A 49 0.37 -3.44 -9.89
N GLY A 50 -0.17 -2.23 -9.73
CA GLY A 50 -0.46 -1.67 -8.41
C GLY A 50 -1.43 -2.53 -7.58
N LEU A 51 -2.48 -3.03 -8.23
CA LEU A 51 -3.47 -3.93 -7.60
C LEU A 51 -2.86 -5.28 -7.22
N GLU A 52 -2.03 -5.86 -8.08
CA GLU A 52 -1.33 -7.12 -7.79
C GLU A 52 -0.31 -6.96 -6.66
N GLN A 53 0.40 -5.83 -6.57
CA GLN A 53 1.30 -5.57 -5.44
C GLN A 53 0.53 -5.47 -4.11
N MET A 54 -0.65 -4.86 -4.10
CA MET A 54 -1.51 -4.84 -2.90
C MET A 54 -1.96 -6.24 -2.49
N LEU A 55 -2.40 -7.06 -3.45
CA LEU A 55 -2.75 -8.47 -3.18
C LEU A 55 -1.57 -9.25 -2.62
N ALA A 56 -0.38 -9.11 -3.21
CA ALA A 56 0.83 -9.80 -2.75
C ALA A 56 1.23 -9.37 -1.33
N VAL A 57 1.12 -8.08 -1.02
CA VAL A 57 1.38 -7.53 0.32
C VAL A 57 0.38 -8.07 1.35
N GLU A 58 -0.90 -8.15 0.99
CA GLU A 58 -1.95 -8.76 1.82
C GLU A 58 -1.67 -10.25 2.08
N ASP A 59 -1.37 -11.02 1.03
CA ASP A 59 -1.08 -12.44 1.13
C ASP A 59 0.14 -12.72 2.01
N ALA A 60 1.20 -11.92 1.86
CA ALA A 60 2.40 -12.02 2.70
C ALA A 60 2.07 -11.77 4.19
N PHE A 61 1.25 -10.76 4.49
CA PHE A 61 0.83 -10.49 5.87
C PHE A 61 -0.04 -11.62 6.43
N ARG A 62 -0.97 -12.15 5.63
CA ARG A 62 -1.84 -13.29 6.01
C ARG A 62 -1.04 -14.56 6.24
N LEU A 63 0.00 -14.81 5.44
CA LEU A 63 0.89 -15.95 5.60
C LEU A 63 1.69 -15.86 6.91
N ALA A 64 2.18 -14.66 7.27
CA ALA A 64 2.91 -14.44 8.52
C ALA A 64 1.99 -14.52 9.76
N TRP A 65 0.72 -14.12 9.62
CA TRP A 65 -0.25 -14.03 10.72
C TRP A 65 -1.57 -14.73 10.37
N PRO A 66 -1.58 -16.08 10.25
CA PRO A 66 -2.68 -16.83 9.65
C PRO A 66 -3.99 -16.80 10.45
N ASP A 67 -3.93 -16.66 11.77
CA ASP A 67 -5.13 -16.54 12.58
C ASP A 67 -5.72 -15.11 12.61
N ARG A 68 -5.00 -14.15 12.01
CA ARG A 68 -5.44 -12.75 11.82
C ARG A 68 -5.96 -12.12 13.11
N ARG A 69 -5.37 -12.49 14.25
CA ARG A 69 -5.72 -11.93 15.56
C ARG A 69 -4.78 -10.79 15.90
N LEU A 70 -5.32 -9.75 16.53
CA LEU A 70 -4.50 -8.71 17.12
C LEU A 70 -3.53 -9.34 18.14
N ARG A 71 -2.23 -9.12 17.96
CA ARG A 71 -1.20 -9.61 18.88
C ARG A 71 -0.58 -8.46 19.65
N GLU A 72 -0.18 -8.76 20.88
CA GLU A 72 0.56 -7.82 21.74
C GLU A 72 2.07 -7.83 21.44
N ARG A 73 2.53 -8.81 20.65
CA ARG A 73 3.94 -8.95 20.25
C ARG A 73 4.39 -7.74 19.43
N GLU A 74 5.58 -7.24 19.74
CA GLU A 74 6.17 -6.11 19.03
C GLU A 74 6.37 -6.42 17.54
N GLN A 75 6.77 -7.66 17.20
CA GLN A 75 6.93 -8.10 15.82
C GLN A 75 5.65 -7.92 15.00
N PHE A 76 4.49 -8.30 15.55
CA PHE A 76 3.21 -8.11 14.88
C PHE A 76 2.94 -6.64 14.56
N ARG A 77 3.24 -5.73 15.50
CA ARG A 77 3.06 -4.28 15.27
C ARG A 77 3.98 -3.80 14.16
N ARG A 78 5.24 -4.24 14.12
CA ARG A 78 6.19 -3.90 13.06
C ARG A 78 5.73 -4.42 11.70
N ASP A 79 5.30 -5.67 11.64
CA ASP A 79 4.82 -6.29 10.41
C ASP A 79 3.54 -5.61 9.92
N PHE A 80 2.62 -5.28 10.82
CA PHE A 80 1.40 -4.55 10.47
C PHE A 80 1.72 -3.16 9.94
N VAL A 81 2.68 -2.45 10.54
CA VAL A 81 3.12 -1.13 10.05
C VAL A 81 3.70 -1.23 8.64
N ALA A 82 4.55 -2.22 8.38
CA ALA A 82 5.11 -2.44 7.05
C ALA A 82 4.03 -2.79 6.02
N TYR A 83 3.11 -3.69 6.38
CA TYR A 83 1.94 -4.04 5.59
C TYR A 83 1.07 -2.82 5.25
N ALA A 84 0.63 -2.07 6.27
CA ALA A 84 -0.22 -0.90 6.12
C ALA A 84 0.45 0.19 5.27
N HIS A 85 1.74 0.42 5.50
CA HIS A 85 2.52 1.40 4.73
C HIS A 85 2.58 1.02 3.24
N ALA A 86 2.94 -0.23 2.93
CA ALA A 86 3.02 -0.71 1.56
C ALA A 86 1.64 -0.62 0.86
N MET A 87 0.56 -1.02 1.53
CA MET A 87 -0.81 -0.90 0.99
C MET A 87 -1.16 0.55 0.66
N ARG A 88 -0.90 1.50 1.57
CA ARG A 88 -1.17 2.94 1.32
C ARG A 88 -0.33 3.47 0.15
N CYS A 89 0.94 3.11 0.08
CA CYS A 89 1.84 3.53 -0.99
C CYS A 89 1.38 3.05 -2.36
N PHE A 90 1.09 1.75 -2.49
CA PHE A 90 0.60 1.19 -3.75
C PHE A 90 -0.78 1.73 -4.12
N ALA A 91 -1.70 1.90 -3.17
CA ALA A 91 -3.00 2.50 -3.43
C ALA A 91 -2.86 3.94 -3.96
N ARG A 92 -2.04 4.77 -3.31
CA ARG A 92 -1.81 6.17 -3.75
C ARG A 92 -1.11 6.26 -5.10
N ALA A 93 -0.10 5.43 -5.33
CA ALA A 93 0.60 5.40 -6.61
C ALA A 93 -0.34 4.95 -7.75
N THR A 94 -1.20 3.97 -7.47
CA THR A 94 -2.21 3.50 -8.43
C THR A 94 -3.27 4.58 -8.70
N ALA A 95 -3.73 5.29 -7.68
CA ALA A 95 -4.70 6.38 -7.81
C ALA A 95 -4.15 7.61 -8.55
N ALA A 96 -2.83 7.77 -8.61
CA ALA A 96 -2.18 8.86 -9.33
C ALA A 96 -1.96 8.55 -10.83
N LEU A 97 -2.33 7.35 -11.29
CA LEU A 97 -2.22 6.98 -12.70
C LEU A 97 -3.35 7.64 -13.48
N GLU A 98 -3.00 8.31 -14.56
CA GLU A 98 -3.97 8.89 -15.49
C GLU A 98 -3.99 8.10 -16.81
N PRO A 99 -5.16 7.83 -17.38
CA PRO A 99 -5.25 7.20 -18.69
C PRO A 99 -4.80 8.17 -19.78
N GLU A 100 -3.90 7.73 -20.67
CA GLU A 100 -3.62 8.47 -21.91
C GLU A 100 -4.80 8.30 -22.87
N VAL A 101 -5.62 9.35 -23.02
CA VAL A 101 -6.86 9.35 -23.81
C VAL A 101 -6.59 9.48 -25.34
N SER A 102 -5.37 9.26 -25.80
CA SER A 102 -4.96 9.51 -27.19
C SER A 102 -5.41 8.44 -28.20
N ALA A 103 -6.11 7.39 -27.77
CA ALA A 103 -6.58 6.29 -28.62
C ALA A 103 -8.10 6.04 -28.55
N PRO A 104 -8.74 5.51 -29.62
CA PRO A 104 -10.17 5.15 -29.63
C PRO A 104 -10.57 4.12 -28.56
N ALA A 105 -9.59 3.44 -27.95
CA ALA A 105 -9.76 2.45 -26.90
C ALA A 105 -10.13 3.04 -25.52
N ALA A 106 -10.07 4.37 -25.36
CA ALA A 106 -10.23 5.04 -24.06
C ALA A 106 -11.69 5.21 -23.57
N ALA A 107 -12.70 4.80 -24.35
CA ALA A 107 -14.11 5.05 -24.02
C ALA A 107 -14.55 4.44 -22.66
N ASN A 108 -13.93 3.32 -22.26
CA ASN A 108 -14.26 2.64 -21.00
C ASN A 108 -13.37 3.06 -19.83
N PHE A 109 -12.31 3.84 -20.07
CA PHE A 109 -11.38 4.26 -19.02
C PHE A 109 -12.06 5.13 -17.96
N PRO A 110 -12.90 6.14 -18.29
CA PRO A 110 -13.54 6.97 -17.26
C PRO A 110 -14.44 6.18 -16.31
N ALA A 111 -15.21 5.21 -16.82
CA ALA A 111 -16.08 4.39 -16.00
C ALA A 111 -15.28 3.45 -15.09
N PHE A 112 -14.21 2.87 -15.61
CA PHE A 112 -13.31 2.05 -14.82
C PHE A 112 -12.55 2.88 -13.77
N ASP A 113 -12.10 4.08 -14.11
CA ASP A 113 -11.35 4.96 -13.22
C ASP A 113 -12.20 5.40 -12.02
N GLN A 114 -13.47 5.75 -12.25
CA GLN A 114 -14.42 6.04 -11.17
C GLN A 114 -14.66 4.83 -10.26
N PHE A 115 -14.78 3.63 -10.84
CA PHE A 115 -14.88 2.40 -10.07
C PHE A 115 -13.60 2.19 -9.23
N LEU A 116 -12.42 2.29 -9.86
CA LEU A 116 -11.12 2.12 -9.23
C LEU A 116 -10.91 3.10 -8.08
N GLU A 117 -11.30 4.37 -8.23
CA GLU A 117 -11.24 5.39 -7.17
C GLU A 117 -11.98 4.91 -5.91
N GLY A 118 -13.19 4.38 -6.07
CA GLY A 118 -13.98 3.83 -4.97
C GLY A 118 -13.34 2.61 -4.30
N GLU A 119 -12.70 1.73 -5.09
CA GLU A 119 -11.97 0.57 -4.57
C GLU A 119 -10.72 0.99 -3.76
N LEU A 120 -9.94 1.93 -4.29
CA LEU A 120 -8.72 2.43 -3.64
C LEU A 120 -9.04 3.25 -2.39
N ALA A 121 -10.12 4.03 -2.40
CA ALA A 121 -10.62 4.72 -1.20
C ALA A 121 -10.97 3.72 -0.09
N PHE A 122 -11.67 2.64 -0.44
CA PHE A 122 -12.02 1.59 0.53
C PHE A 122 -10.79 0.88 1.11
N VAL A 123 -9.76 0.62 0.29
CA VAL A 123 -8.47 0.08 0.76
C VAL A 123 -7.86 1.03 1.80
N LEU A 124 -7.74 2.31 1.50
CA LEU A 124 -7.13 3.30 2.40
C LEU A 124 -7.89 3.41 3.73
N GLU A 125 -9.22 3.48 3.68
CA GLU A 125 -10.07 3.52 4.87
C GLU A 125 -9.93 2.26 5.73
N THR A 126 -9.87 1.09 5.10
CA THR A 126 -9.70 -0.20 5.77
C THR A 126 -8.35 -0.27 6.48
N ILE A 127 -7.27 0.14 5.80
CA ILE A 127 -5.92 0.19 6.39
C ILE A 127 -5.85 1.20 7.54
N ASP A 128 -6.50 2.35 7.42
CA ASP A 128 -6.58 3.35 8.50
C ASP A 128 -7.35 2.86 9.72
N LEU A 129 -8.43 2.09 9.53
CA LEU A 129 -9.14 1.41 10.60
C LEU A 129 -8.21 0.43 11.32
N GLY A 130 -7.49 -0.42 10.57
CA GLY A 130 -6.54 -1.37 11.11
C GLY A 130 -5.40 -0.68 11.87
N TRP A 131 -4.83 0.39 11.32
CA TRP A 131 -3.79 1.18 11.97
C TRP A 131 -4.25 1.72 13.32
N LYS A 132 -5.41 2.39 13.35
CA LYS A 132 -6.00 2.93 14.59
C LYS A 132 -6.27 1.81 15.59
N ALA A 133 -6.71 0.64 15.13
CA ALA A 133 -6.97 -0.51 15.99
C ALA A 133 -5.66 -1.08 16.60
N VAL A 134 -4.59 -1.22 15.81
CA VAL A 134 -3.29 -1.70 16.30
C VAL A 134 -2.64 -0.68 17.24
N GLU A 135 -2.69 0.60 16.90
CA GLU A 135 -2.16 1.70 17.71
C GLU A 135 -2.83 1.77 19.08
N SER A 136 -4.16 1.75 19.11
CA SER A 136 -4.95 1.81 20.35
C SER A 136 -5.11 0.44 21.04
N ARG A 137 -4.56 -0.63 20.47
CA ARG A 137 -4.75 -2.03 20.92
C ARG A 137 -6.23 -2.43 21.05
N ASN A 138 -7.09 -1.87 20.21
CA ASN A 138 -8.53 -2.10 20.26
C ASN A 138 -8.90 -3.37 19.48
N ARG A 139 -9.12 -4.47 20.20
CA ARG A 139 -9.50 -5.77 19.62
C ARG A 139 -10.83 -5.74 18.87
N SER A 140 -11.79 -4.91 19.28
CA SER A 140 -13.09 -4.85 18.60
C SER A 140 -12.97 -4.17 17.24
N LYS A 141 -12.28 -3.03 17.16
CA LYS A 141 -11.98 -2.37 15.88
C LYS A 141 -11.07 -3.23 15.00
N TYR A 142 -10.18 -4.01 15.61
CA TYR A 142 -9.35 -4.93 14.83
C TYR A 142 -10.18 -6.06 14.20
N ARG A 143 -11.21 -6.58 14.88
CA ARG A 143 -12.16 -7.53 14.26
C ARG A 143 -12.91 -6.90 13.08
N GLU A 144 -13.40 -5.67 13.24
CA GLU A 144 -14.03 -4.93 12.14
C GLU A 144 -13.06 -4.73 10.97
N PHE A 145 -11.78 -4.43 11.26
CA PHE A 145 -10.74 -4.39 10.23
C PHE A 145 -10.58 -5.73 9.51
N ILE A 146 -10.59 -6.87 10.22
CA ILE A 146 -10.48 -8.19 9.58
C ILE A 146 -11.67 -8.46 8.65
N GLU A 147 -12.89 -8.15 9.09
CA GLU A 147 -14.09 -8.29 8.27
C GLU A 147 -13.98 -7.45 6.98
N ARG A 148 -13.58 -6.18 7.11
CA ARG A 148 -13.36 -5.30 5.95
C ARG A 148 -12.17 -5.73 5.09
N ALA A 149 -11.13 -6.33 5.67
CA ALA A 149 -9.98 -6.81 4.92
C ALA A 149 -10.35 -7.99 4.00
N GLU A 150 -11.30 -8.85 4.41
CA GLU A 150 -11.82 -9.91 3.53
C GLU A 150 -12.60 -9.35 2.34
N GLU A 151 -13.42 -8.32 2.59
CA GLU A 151 -14.10 -7.58 1.53
C GLU A 151 -13.07 -6.90 0.61
N MET A 152 -12.09 -6.22 1.19
CA MET A 152 -11.00 -5.54 0.48
C MET A 152 -10.26 -6.48 -0.46
N HIS A 153 -9.96 -7.72 -0.04
CA HIS A 153 -9.33 -8.73 -0.90
C HIS A 153 -10.17 -9.03 -2.15
N THR A 154 -11.47 -9.28 -1.95
CA THR A 154 -12.42 -9.59 -3.03
C THR A 154 -12.54 -8.42 -4.01
N ARG A 155 -12.58 -7.20 -3.46
CA ARG A 155 -12.62 -5.94 -4.18
C ARG A 155 -11.36 -5.69 -5.02
N LEU A 156 -10.19 -5.89 -4.43
CA LEU A 156 -8.90 -5.83 -5.13
C LEU A 156 -8.80 -6.85 -6.27
N LEU A 157 -9.24 -8.09 -6.05
CA LEU A 157 -9.29 -9.11 -7.10
C LEU A 157 -10.23 -8.71 -8.25
N SER A 158 -11.41 -8.18 -7.93
CA SER A 158 -12.36 -7.67 -8.91
C SER A 158 -11.75 -6.53 -9.73
N ALA A 159 -11.13 -5.55 -9.06
CA ALA A 159 -10.45 -4.44 -9.70
C ALA A 159 -9.29 -4.89 -10.59
N ALA A 160 -8.48 -5.85 -10.13
CA ALA A 160 -7.37 -6.38 -10.92
C ALA A 160 -7.89 -7.08 -12.18
N ASN A 161 -8.99 -7.83 -12.09
CA ASN A 161 -9.62 -8.44 -13.25
C ASN A 161 -10.23 -7.40 -14.21
N GLY A 162 -10.83 -6.34 -13.68
CA GLY A 162 -11.32 -5.20 -14.46
C GLY A 162 -10.19 -4.51 -15.22
N ALA A 163 -9.09 -4.19 -14.55
CA ALA A 163 -7.90 -3.64 -15.17
C ALA A 163 -7.33 -4.59 -16.25
N ARG A 164 -7.37 -5.90 -15.99
CA ARG A 164 -6.95 -6.91 -16.97
C ARG A 164 -7.85 -7.00 -18.20
N ALA A 165 -9.10 -6.56 -18.11
CA ALA A 165 -10.03 -6.53 -19.24
C ALA A 165 -9.92 -5.24 -20.08
N LEU A 166 -9.18 -4.24 -19.60
CA LEU A 166 -8.95 -3.01 -20.35
C LEU A 166 -8.02 -3.25 -21.56
N PRO A 167 -8.27 -2.55 -22.68
CA PRO A 167 -7.42 -2.58 -23.86
C PRO A 167 -6.01 -2.04 -23.62
#